data_AF-A0A1F7AB33-F1
#
_entry.id   AF-A0A1F7AB33-F1
#
_cell.length_a   1.000
_cell.length_b   1.000
_cell.length_c   1.000
_cell.angle_alpha   90.00
_cell.angle_beta   90.00
_cell.angle_gamma   90.00
#
_symmetry.space_group_name_H-M   'P 1'
#
loop_
_entity.id
_entity.type
_entity.pdbx_description
1 polymer ?
#
loop_
_entity_poly.entity_id
_entity_poly.type
_entity_poly.pdbx_seq_one_letter_code
_entity_poly.pdbx_strand_id
1 'polypeptide(L)'
;MPIAGVINIPAQRDTFKGDIYNGSHLNGDQIRVYEGKLGSKKPYADSPWEANNLVTTDEFKSMKGKPRTVGSAVHKLANFASGGYGFSIGANCYIWDFAAALPIIRGAGGDMLIWDEEQWKRYEDIDPSKFDHKHSFPIIAASRENLSLLTKNITFSADKKQEFVSEPSNIPILQSDEKPTDYDPEVLKRFQALTPSICEISRKNILGASVGTVSFKEDQSEQTPADVRIEEELKALLLGEFPDFGFVGEETETQSTKSRYNFVVDPIDGTSNYSNGLPIFSTTISLTCDGKPIGGIIYFPKLDMVVFDDDKNTFVNRFNRHGDWRPEEVSIRDDIFDCEDDKIPFGFDSNARSKARYGQEISKILNQPRTFGGATSIIAYTACGKLGGFVLSDAKLFDYAGGVSLVGKAGGQVFVLDEESGEWKEFTDMADILLQNPNEKRFVVGGGPKTVKKILENIHPTPHKKTTG
;
A
#
# COMPACT_ATOMS: atom_id res chain seq x y z
N MET A 1 -34.90 3.58 0.79
CA MET A 1 -33.67 3.05 1.42
C MET A 1 -33.42 1.63 0.92
N PRO A 2 -32.20 1.29 0.47
CA PRO A 2 -31.79 -0.09 0.23
C PRO A 2 -31.98 -0.95 1.48
N ILE A 3 -32.70 -2.07 1.35
CA ILE A 3 -33.05 -2.95 2.49
C ILE A 3 -32.07 -4.12 2.68
N ALA A 4 -31.39 -4.52 1.60
CA ALA A 4 -30.41 -5.59 1.57
C ALA A 4 -29.34 -5.27 0.53
N GLY A 5 -28.14 -5.80 0.72
CA GLY A 5 -27.00 -5.53 -0.14
C GLY A 5 -26.07 -6.71 -0.26
N VAL A 6 -25.41 -6.81 -1.41
CA VAL A 6 -24.36 -7.78 -1.69
C VAL A 6 -23.21 -7.05 -2.36
N ILE A 7 -21.99 -7.23 -1.84
CA ILE A 7 -20.76 -6.75 -2.45
C ILE A 7 -19.87 -7.97 -2.68
N ASN A 8 -19.49 -8.20 -3.93
CA ASN A 8 -18.55 -9.26 -4.30
C ASN A 8 -17.21 -8.62 -4.70
N ILE A 9 -16.12 -9.07 -4.09
CA ILE A 9 -14.74 -8.66 -4.40
C ILE A 9 -14.00 -9.92 -4.89
N PRO A 10 -14.07 -10.24 -6.20
CA PRO A 10 -13.59 -11.51 -6.73
C PRO A 10 -12.10 -11.75 -6.49
N ALA A 11 -11.28 -10.69 -6.56
CA ALA A 11 -9.83 -10.76 -6.38
C ALA A 11 -9.43 -11.24 -4.96
N GLN A 12 -10.30 -11.04 -3.97
CA GLN A 12 -10.09 -11.48 -2.58
C GLN A 12 -10.90 -12.74 -2.24
N ARG A 13 -11.76 -13.18 -3.18
CA ARG A 13 -12.78 -14.21 -2.94
C ARG A 13 -13.74 -13.86 -1.79
N ASP A 14 -13.96 -12.56 -1.61
CA ASP A 14 -14.80 -12.04 -0.53
C ASP A 14 -16.19 -11.67 -1.03
N THR A 15 -17.21 -12.15 -0.33
CA THR A 15 -18.60 -11.77 -0.54
C THR A 15 -19.21 -11.26 0.76
N PHE A 16 -19.53 -9.97 0.77
CA PHE A 16 -20.25 -9.32 1.86
C PHE A 16 -21.75 -9.38 1.56
N LYS A 17 -22.55 -9.77 2.54
CA LYS A 17 -24.01 -9.81 2.47
C LYS A 17 -24.59 -9.25 3.75
N GLY A 18 -25.65 -8.47 3.65
CA GLY A 18 -26.32 -7.97 4.85
C GLY A 18 -27.65 -7.34 4.54
N ASP A 19 -28.50 -7.33 5.56
CA ASP A 19 -29.76 -6.64 5.56
C ASP A 19 -30.01 -5.99 6.93
N ILE A 20 -30.95 -5.06 6.95
CA ILE A 20 -31.24 -4.24 8.13
C ILE A 20 -31.90 -5.02 9.29
N TYR A 21 -32.24 -6.30 9.10
CA TYR A 21 -32.95 -7.15 10.06
C TYR A 21 -32.06 -8.27 10.62
N ASN A 22 -31.27 -8.92 9.76
CA ASN A 22 -30.53 -10.15 10.09
C ASN A 22 -29.03 -9.94 10.29
N GLY A 23 -28.57 -8.69 10.23
CA GLY A 23 -27.16 -8.35 10.35
C GLY A 23 -26.36 -8.59 9.07
N SER A 24 -25.03 -8.59 9.20
CA SER A 24 -24.11 -8.63 8.07
C SER A 24 -23.05 -9.70 8.22
N HIS A 25 -22.64 -10.26 7.08
CA HIS A 25 -21.71 -11.37 7.00
C HIS A 25 -20.67 -11.15 5.89
N LEU A 26 -19.44 -11.63 6.11
CA LEU A 26 -18.37 -11.78 5.14
C LEU A 26 -18.12 -13.27 4.96
N ASN A 27 -18.34 -13.80 3.75
CA ASN A 27 -18.16 -15.23 3.43
C ASN A 27 -18.92 -16.20 4.36
N GLY A 28 -19.98 -15.73 5.02
CA GLY A 28 -20.79 -16.50 5.97
C GLY A 28 -20.50 -16.17 7.44
N ASP A 29 -19.35 -15.56 7.74
CA ASP A 29 -19.00 -15.15 9.10
C ASP A 29 -19.61 -13.81 9.45
N GLN A 30 -20.20 -13.68 10.64
CA GLN A 30 -20.80 -12.44 11.10
C GLN A 30 -19.73 -11.35 11.26
N ILE A 31 -20.01 -10.15 10.76
CA ILE A 31 -19.12 -9.00 10.84
C ILE A 31 -19.68 -7.86 11.68
N ARG A 32 -18.78 -7.02 12.21
CA ARG A 32 -19.12 -5.80 12.95
C ARG A 32 -18.18 -4.67 12.57
N VAL A 33 -18.71 -3.45 12.58
CA VAL A 33 -17.88 -2.25 12.44
C VAL A 33 -16.98 -2.06 13.66
N TYR A 34 -15.93 -1.26 13.50
CA TYR A 34 -15.08 -0.86 14.62
C TYR A 34 -15.79 0.16 15.53
N GLU A 35 -15.99 -0.19 16.80
CA GLU A 35 -16.64 0.65 17.81
C GLU A 35 -15.65 1.33 18.77
N GLY A 36 -14.34 1.07 18.62
CA GLY A 36 -13.34 1.68 19.50
C GLY A 36 -13.13 3.18 19.23
N LYS A 37 -12.38 3.83 20.12
CA LYS A 37 -12.07 5.25 20.04
C LYS A 37 -11.23 5.58 18.79
N LEU A 38 -11.64 6.62 18.07
CA LEU A 38 -10.86 7.21 16.97
C LEU A 38 -9.59 7.91 17.50
N GLY A 39 -8.54 7.95 16.68
CA GLY A 39 -7.22 8.43 17.09
C GLY A 39 -6.30 7.35 17.70
N SER A 40 -6.73 6.10 17.73
CA SER A 40 -5.86 4.92 17.86
C SER A 40 -5.08 4.68 16.55
N LYS A 41 -4.13 3.73 16.51
CA LYS A 41 -3.40 3.32 15.28
C LYS A 41 -4.30 2.70 14.19
N LYS A 42 -5.61 2.57 14.46
CA LYS A 42 -6.61 2.02 13.52
C LYS A 42 -6.55 2.77 12.19
N PRO A 43 -6.38 2.07 11.06
CA PRO A 43 -6.42 2.71 9.75
C PRO A 43 -7.83 3.22 9.43
N TYR A 44 -7.90 4.21 8.55
CA TYR A 44 -9.16 4.71 8.02
C TYR A 44 -9.08 4.85 6.50
N ALA A 45 -10.23 4.81 5.84
CA ALA A 45 -10.29 4.89 4.39
C ALA A 45 -10.73 6.27 3.91
N ASP A 46 -10.06 6.80 2.88
CA ASP A 46 -10.36 8.13 2.34
C ASP A 46 -10.28 8.21 0.80
N SER A 47 -10.69 9.35 0.24
CA SER A 47 -10.65 9.70 -1.20
C SER A 47 -10.06 11.11 -1.37
N PRO A 48 -8.73 11.28 -1.36
CA PRO A 48 -8.09 12.60 -1.40
C PRO A 48 -8.36 13.42 -2.67
N TRP A 49 -8.52 12.81 -3.86
CA TRP A 49 -8.74 13.58 -5.11
C TRP A 49 -10.18 14.09 -5.26
N GLU A 50 -11.11 13.52 -4.49
CA GLU A 50 -12.51 13.95 -4.46
C GLU A 50 -12.73 15.04 -3.40
N ALA A 51 -11.70 15.30 -2.59
CA ALA A 51 -11.74 16.08 -1.37
C ALA A 51 -11.26 17.53 -1.54
N ASN A 52 -11.30 18.10 -2.75
CA ASN A 52 -10.97 19.53 -2.97
C ASN A 52 -11.86 20.47 -2.12
N ASN A 53 -13.04 19.96 -1.79
CA ASN A 53 -14.03 20.63 -0.97
C ASN A 53 -14.01 20.16 0.49
N LEU A 54 -13.23 19.14 0.87
CA LEU A 54 -13.20 18.62 2.24
C LEU A 54 -12.56 19.65 3.18
N VAL A 55 -13.30 20.04 4.21
CA VAL A 55 -12.83 20.93 5.27
C VAL A 55 -12.71 20.11 6.55
N THR A 56 -11.53 20.14 7.16
CA THR A 56 -11.25 19.41 8.40
C THR A 56 -10.71 20.35 9.47
N THR A 57 -11.13 20.11 10.71
CA THR A 57 -10.60 20.82 11.89
C THR A 57 -9.21 20.31 12.26
N ASP A 58 -8.49 21.06 13.11
CA ASP A 58 -7.21 20.60 13.64
C ASP A 58 -7.37 19.39 14.58
N GLU A 59 -8.53 19.25 15.24
CA GLU A 59 -8.89 18.06 16.00
C GLU A 59 -8.87 16.81 15.11
N PHE A 60 -9.47 16.89 13.90
CA PHE A 60 -9.43 15.79 12.94
C PHE A 60 -8.00 15.47 12.50
N LYS A 61 -7.21 16.50 12.17
CA LYS A 61 -5.81 16.32 11.73
C LYS A 61 -4.91 15.73 12.81
N SER A 62 -5.28 15.88 14.08
CA SER A 62 -4.53 15.33 15.22
C SER A 62 -4.76 13.84 15.46
N MET A 63 -5.74 13.21 14.79
CA MET A 63 -6.01 11.78 14.93
C MET A 63 -4.87 10.94 14.32
N LYS A 64 -4.40 9.93 15.06
CA LYS A 64 -3.21 9.12 14.72
C LYS A 64 -3.45 7.96 13.75
N GLY A 65 -4.63 7.86 13.14
CA GLY A 65 -4.92 6.80 12.18
C GLY A 65 -4.12 6.99 10.88
N LYS A 66 -3.69 5.89 10.25
CA LYS A 66 -3.02 5.97 8.94
C LYS A 66 -4.06 5.90 7.81
N PRO A 67 -4.07 6.83 6.85
CA PRO A 67 -5.02 6.81 5.75
C PRO A 67 -4.76 5.65 4.79
N ARG A 68 -5.83 5.19 4.13
CA ARG A 68 -5.82 4.21 3.04
C ARG A 68 -6.65 4.71 1.87
N THR A 69 -6.06 4.63 0.69
CA THR A 69 -6.68 5.04 -0.57
C THR A 69 -6.52 3.95 -1.60
N VAL A 70 -7.54 3.11 -1.73
CA VAL A 70 -7.54 1.92 -2.60
C VAL A 70 -8.17 2.15 -3.98
N GLY A 71 -8.83 3.28 -4.22
CA GLY A 71 -9.40 3.62 -5.53
C GLY A 71 -10.84 3.15 -5.80
N SER A 72 -11.52 2.54 -4.82
CA SER A 72 -12.91 2.08 -4.98
C SER A 72 -13.74 2.41 -3.72
N ALA A 73 -14.83 3.16 -3.89
CA ALA A 73 -15.69 3.57 -2.79
C ALA A 73 -16.36 2.36 -2.11
N VAL A 74 -16.98 1.46 -2.88
CA VAL A 74 -17.66 0.28 -2.36
C VAL A 74 -16.70 -0.68 -1.62
N HIS A 75 -15.47 -0.83 -2.13
CA HIS A 75 -14.44 -1.66 -1.47
C HIS A 75 -14.04 -1.09 -0.11
N LYS A 76 -13.91 0.25 0.00
CA LYS A 76 -13.64 0.91 1.30
C LYS A 76 -14.76 0.66 2.30
N LEU A 77 -16.01 0.81 1.85
CA LEU A 77 -17.18 0.61 2.68
C LEU A 77 -17.33 -0.85 3.15
N ALA A 78 -17.03 -1.82 2.28
CA ALA A 78 -17.01 -3.24 2.64
C ALA A 78 -15.98 -3.54 3.74
N ASN A 79 -14.73 -3.09 3.57
CA ASN A 79 -13.67 -3.25 4.56
C ASN A 79 -13.95 -2.49 5.87
N PHE A 80 -14.69 -1.37 5.81
CA PHE A 80 -15.20 -0.71 7.00
C PHE A 80 -16.27 -1.57 7.72
N ALA A 81 -17.19 -2.17 6.96
CA ALA A 81 -18.24 -3.02 7.53
C ALA A 81 -17.71 -4.27 8.24
N SER A 82 -16.56 -4.81 7.81
CA SER A 82 -15.84 -5.88 8.52
C SER A 82 -15.00 -5.40 9.69
N GLY A 83 -15.02 -4.10 10.00
CA GLY A 83 -14.27 -3.51 11.09
C GLY A 83 -12.79 -3.28 10.77
N GLY A 84 -12.36 -3.44 9.51
CA GLY A 84 -10.97 -3.21 9.12
C GLY A 84 -10.56 -1.74 9.15
N TYR A 85 -11.52 -0.84 8.93
CA TYR A 85 -11.33 0.60 9.10
C TYR A 85 -12.06 1.13 10.34
N GLY A 86 -11.50 2.17 10.96
CA GLY A 86 -12.20 2.92 12.02
C GLY A 86 -13.37 3.74 11.48
N PHE A 87 -13.22 4.28 10.27
CA PHE A 87 -14.24 5.00 9.51
C PHE A 87 -13.85 5.04 8.02
N SER A 88 -14.81 5.42 7.17
CA SER A 88 -14.62 5.58 5.73
C SER A 88 -15.20 6.90 5.25
N ILE A 89 -14.45 7.63 4.42
CA ILE A 89 -14.89 8.85 3.73
C ILE A 89 -14.82 8.61 2.22
N GLY A 90 -15.88 9.01 1.52
CA GLY A 90 -15.91 9.17 0.06
C GLY A 90 -16.40 10.57 -0.27
N ALA A 91 -15.84 11.23 -1.28
CA ALA A 91 -16.21 12.62 -1.53
C ALA A 91 -16.92 12.83 -2.88
N ASN A 92 -16.88 11.85 -3.78
CA ASN A 92 -17.60 11.89 -5.05
C ASN A 92 -18.26 10.53 -5.33
N CYS A 93 -19.20 10.12 -4.48
CA CYS A 93 -19.86 8.82 -4.60
C CYS A 93 -21.26 8.96 -5.19
N TYR A 94 -21.53 8.26 -6.29
CA TYR A 94 -22.89 8.10 -6.80
C TYR A 94 -23.64 7.03 -6.02
N ILE A 95 -24.97 6.99 -6.16
CA ILE A 95 -25.80 6.01 -5.44
C ILE A 95 -25.31 4.56 -5.65
N TRP A 96 -24.88 4.19 -6.86
CA TRP A 96 -24.39 2.84 -7.14
C TRP A 96 -23.05 2.51 -6.46
N ASP A 97 -22.30 3.51 -6.00
CA ASP A 97 -21.02 3.32 -5.28
C ASP A 97 -21.23 2.91 -3.81
N PHE A 98 -22.41 3.18 -3.22
CA PHE A 98 -22.65 2.93 -1.79
C PHE A 98 -23.97 2.25 -1.45
N ALA A 99 -24.96 2.21 -2.34
CA ALA A 99 -26.30 1.70 -2.02
C ALA A 99 -26.28 0.25 -1.52
N ALA A 100 -25.45 -0.60 -2.13
CA ALA A 100 -25.26 -1.98 -1.69
C ALA A 100 -24.55 -2.07 -0.32
N ALA A 101 -23.69 -1.11 0.01
CA ALA A 101 -22.95 -1.10 1.27
C ALA A 101 -23.79 -0.63 2.45
N LEU A 102 -24.76 0.25 2.25
CA LEU A 102 -25.58 0.82 3.33
C LEU A 102 -26.25 -0.23 4.25
N PRO A 103 -27.02 -1.21 3.74
CA PRO A 103 -27.64 -2.23 4.59
C PRO A 103 -26.58 -3.14 5.24
N ILE A 104 -25.46 -3.37 4.58
CA ILE A 104 -24.33 -4.15 5.12
C ILE A 104 -23.69 -3.40 6.31
N ILE A 105 -23.45 -2.10 6.18
CA ILE A 105 -22.89 -1.27 7.26
C ILE A 105 -23.85 -1.22 8.46
N ARG A 106 -25.14 -1.01 8.21
CA ARG A 106 -26.15 -0.95 9.28
C ARG A 106 -26.33 -2.30 9.98
N GLY A 107 -26.37 -3.39 9.22
CA GLY A 107 -26.41 -4.75 9.76
C GLY A 107 -25.16 -5.11 10.58
N ALA A 108 -24.02 -4.47 10.29
CA ALA A 108 -22.77 -4.61 11.05
C ALA A 108 -22.68 -3.68 12.28
N GLY A 109 -23.73 -2.89 12.58
CA GLY A 109 -23.78 -1.97 13.73
C GLY A 109 -23.29 -0.55 13.46
N GLY A 110 -22.90 -0.22 12.22
CA GLY A 110 -22.52 1.13 11.81
C GLY A 110 -23.68 1.94 11.26
N ASP A 111 -23.36 3.12 10.73
CA ASP A 111 -24.27 3.90 9.91
C ASP A 111 -23.49 4.76 8.90
N MET A 112 -24.20 5.35 7.94
CA MET A 112 -23.62 6.19 6.90
C MET A 112 -24.46 7.46 6.71
N LEU A 113 -23.78 8.59 6.58
CA LEU A 113 -24.37 9.90 6.33
C LEU A 113 -23.92 10.43 4.97
N ILE A 114 -24.81 11.20 4.35
CA ILE A 114 -24.65 11.79 3.02
C ILE A 114 -24.63 13.31 3.22
N TRP A 115 -23.64 13.98 2.63
CA TRP A 115 -23.59 15.45 2.66
C TRP A 115 -24.50 16.00 1.56
N ASP A 116 -25.50 16.78 1.95
CA ASP A 116 -26.47 17.40 1.05
C ASP A 116 -26.81 18.81 1.55
N GLU A 117 -26.66 19.81 0.70
CA GLU A 117 -26.98 21.22 1.00
C GLU A 117 -26.38 21.71 2.32
N GLU A 118 -25.07 21.49 2.49
CA GLU A 118 -24.30 21.93 3.67
C GLU A 118 -24.61 21.19 4.98
N GLN A 119 -25.33 20.07 4.92
CA GLN A 119 -25.67 19.28 6.11
C GLN A 119 -25.45 17.78 5.89
N TRP A 120 -25.03 17.09 6.96
CA TRP A 120 -25.03 15.64 7.00
C TRP A 120 -26.45 15.13 7.23
N LYS A 121 -26.98 14.41 6.25
CA LYS A 121 -28.33 13.80 6.28
C LYS A 121 -28.22 12.28 6.22
N ARG A 122 -29.22 11.58 6.76
CA ARG A 122 -29.33 10.12 6.55
C ARG A 122 -29.85 9.87 5.14
N TYR A 123 -29.64 8.65 4.63
CA TYR A 123 -30.15 8.25 3.31
C TYR A 123 -31.65 8.54 3.15
N GLU A 124 -32.44 8.31 4.21
CA GLU A 124 -33.89 8.46 4.21
C GLU A 124 -34.35 9.91 4.06
N ASP A 125 -33.49 10.86 4.41
CA ASP A 125 -33.78 12.29 4.44
C ASP A 125 -33.32 13.00 3.14
N ILE A 126 -32.69 12.26 2.21
CA ILE A 126 -32.31 12.77 0.90
C ILE A 126 -33.50 12.69 -0.05
N ASP A 127 -33.76 13.77 -0.79
CA ASP A 127 -34.73 13.75 -1.90
C ASP A 127 -34.36 12.65 -2.90
N PRO A 128 -35.21 11.62 -3.10
CA PRO A 128 -34.92 10.52 -4.01
C PRO A 128 -34.66 10.96 -5.45
N SER A 129 -35.16 12.12 -5.87
CA SER A 129 -34.92 12.67 -7.21
C SER A 129 -33.44 12.98 -7.47
N LYS A 130 -32.65 13.23 -6.41
CA LYS A 130 -31.21 13.47 -6.48
C LYS A 130 -30.41 12.19 -6.71
N PHE A 131 -30.99 11.00 -6.59
CA PHE A 131 -30.30 9.75 -6.88
C PHE A 131 -30.36 9.43 -8.38
N ASP A 132 -29.57 10.17 -9.16
CA ASP A 132 -29.46 10.02 -10.61
C ASP A 132 -28.00 9.85 -11.07
N HIS A 133 -27.77 9.94 -12.39
CA HIS A 133 -26.43 9.82 -12.96
C HIS A 133 -25.61 11.12 -12.97
N LYS A 134 -26.16 12.21 -12.44
CA LYS A 134 -25.57 13.56 -12.50
C LYS A 134 -25.13 14.05 -11.13
N HIS A 135 -25.71 13.51 -10.06
CA HIS A 135 -25.43 13.91 -8.69
C HIS A 135 -24.61 12.84 -7.99
N SER A 136 -23.43 13.25 -7.55
CA SER A 136 -22.60 12.53 -6.60
C SER A 136 -22.69 13.18 -5.23
N PHE A 137 -22.38 12.40 -4.21
CA PHE A 137 -22.45 12.82 -2.84
C PHE A 137 -21.14 12.54 -2.10
N PRO A 138 -20.71 13.46 -1.24
CA PRO A 138 -19.82 13.10 -0.16
C PRO A 138 -20.55 12.22 0.85
N ILE A 139 -19.86 11.19 1.33
CA ILE A 139 -20.38 10.21 2.28
C ILE A 139 -19.37 10.00 3.42
N ILE A 140 -19.90 9.71 4.60
CA ILE A 140 -19.11 9.26 5.74
C ILE A 140 -19.77 8.05 6.39
N ALA A 141 -18.99 7.02 6.66
CA ALA A 141 -19.44 5.82 7.35
C ALA A 141 -18.56 5.58 8.60
N ALA A 142 -19.20 5.37 9.74
CA ALA A 142 -18.53 5.07 11.01
C ALA A 142 -19.50 4.36 11.97
N SER A 143 -19.02 3.94 13.15
CA SER A 143 -19.92 3.55 14.23
C SER A 143 -20.80 4.72 14.65
N ARG A 144 -21.95 4.44 15.28
CA ARG A 144 -22.89 5.49 15.71
C ARG A 144 -22.24 6.51 16.65
N GLU A 145 -21.39 6.06 17.56
CA GLU A 145 -20.64 6.91 18.47
C GLU A 145 -19.63 7.80 17.72
N ASN A 146 -18.89 7.21 16.78
CA ASN A 146 -17.85 7.91 16.03
C ASN A 146 -18.40 8.89 14.99
N LEU A 147 -19.61 8.67 14.46
CA LEU A 147 -20.24 9.61 13.53
C LEU A 147 -20.41 11.00 14.14
N SER A 148 -20.83 11.12 15.40
CA SER A 148 -21.00 12.43 16.03
C SER A 148 -19.68 13.20 16.18
N LEU A 149 -18.56 12.51 16.35
CA LEU A 149 -17.24 13.13 16.41
C LEU A 149 -16.80 13.60 15.02
N LEU A 150 -16.98 12.75 14.02
CA LEU A 150 -16.53 13.01 12.66
C LEU A 150 -17.33 14.13 11.99
N THR A 151 -18.66 14.15 12.12
CA THR A 151 -19.50 15.16 11.44
C THR A 151 -19.32 16.58 11.97
N LYS A 152 -18.84 16.73 13.22
CA LYS A 152 -18.45 18.04 13.79
C LYS A 152 -17.13 18.55 13.22
N ASN A 153 -16.28 17.62 12.79
CA ASN A 153 -14.89 17.88 12.46
C ASN A 153 -14.61 17.80 10.95
N ILE A 154 -15.60 17.38 10.16
CA ILE A 154 -15.51 17.16 8.72
C ILE A 154 -16.76 17.73 8.04
N THR A 155 -16.53 18.67 7.12
CA THR A 155 -17.56 19.27 6.28
C THR A 155 -17.08 19.37 4.82
N PHE A 156 -17.97 19.79 3.91
CA PHE A 156 -17.61 20.06 2.51
C PHE A 156 -17.99 21.50 2.11
N SER A 157 -17.07 22.21 1.47
CA SER A 157 -17.25 23.58 0.93
C SER A 157 -17.74 23.54 -0.53
N ALA A 158 -18.49 24.54 -0.97
CA ALA A 158 -18.95 24.65 -2.36
C ALA A 158 -17.89 25.22 -3.34
N ASP A 159 -16.83 25.87 -2.84
CA ASP A 159 -16.10 26.91 -3.61
C ASP A 159 -14.67 26.56 -4.08
N LYS A 160 -14.19 25.31 -4.01
CA LYS A 160 -12.80 24.99 -4.41
C LYS A 160 -12.71 24.05 -5.61
N LYS A 161 -12.56 24.64 -6.80
CA LYS A 161 -11.98 23.96 -7.98
C LYS A 161 -10.50 24.32 -8.07
N GLN A 162 -9.63 23.33 -8.22
CA GLN A 162 -8.19 23.55 -8.39
C GLN A 162 -7.89 23.91 -9.85
N GLU A 163 -7.12 24.97 -10.08
CA GLU A 163 -6.52 25.28 -11.39
C GLU A 163 -5.24 24.45 -11.58
N PHE A 164 -5.12 23.78 -12.71
CA PHE A 164 -3.91 23.07 -13.13
C PHE A 164 -3.02 24.06 -13.91
N VAL A 165 -1.73 24.14 -13.56
CA VAL A 165 -0.75 25.00 -14.24
C VAL A 165 0.19 24.11 -15.07
N SER A 166 0.44 24.50 -16.31
CA SER A 166 1.24 23.77 -17.30
C SER A 166 2.72 24.16 -17.35
N GLU A 167 3.54 23.13 -17.58
CA GLU A 167 4.91 22.98 -18.14
C GLU A 167 6.14 23.76 -17.61
N PRO A 168 7.28 23.04 -17.52
CA PRO A 168 8.52 23.59 -18.06
C PRO A 168 9.30 22.65 -19.02
N SER A 169 10.13 23.36 -19.78
CA SER A 169 11.03 23.11 -20.92
C SER A 169 11.92 21.84 -21.02
N ASN A 170 12.21 21.50 -22.29
CA ASN A 170 13.16 20.50 -22.83
C ASN A 170 14.60 20.55 -22.29
N ILE A 171 15.08 19.44 -21.69
CA ILE A 171 16.50 19.22 -21.30
C ILE A 171 16.83 17.71 -21.35
N PRO A 172 18.08 17.29 -21.72
CA PRO A 172 18.39 15.96 -22.25
C PRO A 172 18.21 14.77 -21.29
N ILE A 173 18.26 13.60 -21.92
CA ILE A 173 18.10 12.25 -21.36
C ILE A 173 19.34 11.86 -20.55
N LEU A 174 19.16 11.40 -19.31
CA LEU A 174 20.21 10.69 -18.57
C LEU A 174 20.12 9.21 -18.94
N GLN A 175 21.14 8.70 -19.61
CA GLN A 175 21.33 7.27 -19.83
C GLN A 175 21.96 6.66 -18.59
N SER A 176 21.36 5.61 -18.04
CA SER A 176 21.97 4.77 -17.02
C SER A 176 22.93 3.78 -17.71
N ASP A 177 24.23 4.00 -17.54
CA ASP A 177 25.26 3.02 -17.90
C ASP A 177 25.35 1.97 -16.77
N GLU A 178 24.34 1.10 -16.65
CA GLU A 178 24.43 -0.03 -15.72
C GLU A 178 25.54 -0.98 -16.19
N LYS A 179 26.56 -1.15 -15.34
CA LYS A 179 27.43 -2.32 -15.42
C LYS A 179 26.71 -3.48 -14.72
N PRO A 180 26.47 -4.62 -15.38
CA PRO A 180 25.87 -5.78 -14.75
C PRO A 180 26.63 -6.16 -13.49
N THR A 181 25.92 -6.43 -12.40
CA THR A 181 26.54 -7.01 -11.20
C THR A 181 26.99 -8.42 -11.57
N ASP A 182 28.27 -8.72 -11.40
CA ASP A 182 28.84 -10.05 -11.66
C ASP A 182 28.44 -11.02 -10.54
N TYR A 183 27.30 -11.69 -10.70
CA TYR A 183 26.79 -12.74 -9.82
C TYR A 183 26.60 -14.05 -10.60
N ASP A 184 26.58 -15.18 -9.89
CA ASP A 184 26.34 -16.49 -10.49
C ASP A 184 24.85 -16.65 -10.85
N PRO A 185 24.48 -16.78 -12.15
CA PRO A 185 23.08 -16.92 -12.56
C PRO A 185 22.40 -18.16 -11.98
N GLU A 186 23.15 -19.22 -11.66
CA GLU A 186 22.57 -20.43 -11.07
C GLU A 186 22.11 -20.18 -9.63
N VAL A 187 22.75 -19.27 -8.89
CA VAL A 187 22.28 -18.85 -7.55
C VAL A 187 20.90 -18.20 -7.65
N LEU A 188 20.73 -17.26 -8.58
CA LEU A 188 19.46 -16.57 -8.80
C LEU A 188 18.35 -17.55 -9.21
N LYS A 189 18.65 -18.45 -10.15
CA LYS A 189 17.72 -19.47 -10.61
C LYS A 189 17.27 -20.42 -9.50
N ARG A 190 18.21 -20.86 -8.64
CA ARG A 190 17.89 -21.69 -7.46
C ARG A 190 17.01 -20.94 -6.46
N PHE A 191 17.29 -19.67 -6.21
CA PHE A 191 16.45 -18.81 -5.37
C PHE A 191 15.03 -18.69 -5.92
N GLN A 192 14.87 -18.45 -7.22
CA GLN A 192 13.57 -18.35 -7.88
C GLN A 192 12.78 -19.67 -7.84
N ALA A 193 13.48 -20.81 -7.89
CA ALA A 193 12.85 -22.12 -7.74
C ALA A 193 12.18 -22.33 -6.36
N LEU A 194 12.56 -21.54 -5.35
CA LEU A 194 11.93 -21.57 -4.02
C LEU A 194 10.61 -20.79 -3.95
N THR A 195 10.23 -20.02 -4.99
CA THR A 195 9.04 -19.16 -4.98
C THR A 195 7.76 -19.88 -4.55
N PRO A 196 7.43 -21.11 -5.03
CA PRO A 196 6.24 -21.82 -4.58
C PRO A 196 6.27 -22.17 -3.09
N SER A 197 7.42 -22.58 -2.56
CA SER A 197 7.60 -22.91 -1.14
C SER A 197 7.47 -21.67 -0.26
N ILE A 198 8.03 -20.54 -0.68
CA ILE A 198 7.89 -19.24 -0.01
C ILE A 198 6.42 -18.82 0.05
N CYS A 199 5.71 -18.91 -1.07
CA CYS A 199 4.28 -18.61 -1.13
C CYS A 199 3.48 -19.50 -0.18
N GLU A 200 3.81 -20.79 -0.12
CA GLU A 200 3.10 -21.73 0.76
C GLU A 200 3.35 -21.48 2.25
N ILE A 201 4.59 -21.15 2.64
CA ILE A 201 4.93 -20.78 4.02
C ILE A 201 4.12 -19.56 4.48
N SER A 202 4.08 -18.51 3.64
CA SER A 202 3.27 -17.33 3.91
C SER A 202 1.77 -17.66 3.96
N ARG A 203 1.27 -18.36 2.94
CA ARG A 203 -0.16 -18.71 2.81
C ARG A 203 -0.67 -19.48 4.02
N LYS A 204 0.00 -20.55 4.44
CA LYS A 204 -0.48 -21.40 5.56
C LYS A 204 -0.46 -20.69 6.92
N ASN A 205 0.44 -19.72 7.10
CA ASN A 205 0.56 -18.95 8.34
C ASN A 205 -0.41 -17.77 8.40
N ILE A 206 -1.01 -17.40 7.27
CA ILE A 206 -1.91 -16.24 7.13
C ILE A 206 -3.35 -16.67 6.91
N LEU A 207 -3.60 -17.62 6.02
CA LEU A 207 -4.95 -18.08 5.69
C LEU A 207 -5.44 -19.08 6.75
N GLY A 208 -6.48 -18.71 7.48
CA GLY A 208 -7.09 -19.55 8.52
C GLY A 208 -6.42 -19.45 9.89
N ALA A 209 -5.30 -18.74 10.00
CA ALA A 209 -4.67 -18.42 11.28
C ALA A 209 -5.39 -17.24 11.95
N SER A 210 -5.54 -17.31 13.27
CA SER A 210 -5.89 -16.13 14.07
C SER A 210 -4.71 -15.16 14.10
N VAL A 211 -5.00 -13.86 13.96
CA VAL A 211 -4.01 -12.77 14.10
C VAL A 211 -3.23 -12.87 15.42
N GLY A 212 -3.87 -13.38 16.48
CA GLY A 212 -3.25 -13.47 17.80
C GLY A 212 -3.10 -12.11 18.48
N THR A 213 -2.17 -12.03 19.44
CA THR A 213 -1.89 -10.77 20.17
C THR A 213 -0.93 -9.91 19.37
N VAL A 214 -1.31 -8.68 19.07
CA VAL A 214 -0.44 -7.68 18.44
C VAL A 214 0.51 -7.10 19.47
N SER A 215 1.81 -7.23 19.24
CA SER A 215 2.89 -6.59 19.99
C SER A 215 3.41 -5.35 19.26
N PHE A 216 4.23 -4.55 19.92
CA PHE A 216 4.85 -3.36 19.34
C PHE A 216 6.37 -3.40 19.52
N LYS A 217 7.11 -3.12 18.43
CA LYS A 217 8.57 -2.97 18.46
C LYS A 217 8.95 -1.62 19.09
N GLU A 218 10.25 -1.41 19.34
CA GLU A 218 10.77 -0.18 19.96
C GLU A 218 10.37 1.09 19.17
N ASP A 219 10.38 0.99 17.84
CA ASP A 219 10.00 2.07 16.92
C ASP A 219 8.48 2.24 16.75
N GLN A 220 7.68 1.54 17.55
CA GLN A 220 6.22 1.54 17.55
C GLN A 220 5.56 0.88 16.33
N SER A 221 6.31 0.18 15.48
CA SER A 221 5.73 -0.72 14.47
C SER A 221 4.99 -1.90 15.12
N GLU A 222 4.01 -2.45 14.43
CA GLU A 222 3.20 -3.59 14.87
C GLU A 222 3.92 -4.89 14.52
N GLN A 223 3.75 -5.92 15.35
CA GLN A 223 4.22 -7.28 15.11
C GLN A 223 3.14 -8.27 15.55
N THR A 224 3.00 -9.38 14.85
CA THR A 224 2.11 -10.49 15.21
C THR A 224 2.87 -11.81 15.33
N PRO A 225 2.27 -12.85 15.94
CA PRO A 225 2.84 -14.19 15.93
C PRO A 225 3.02 -14.79 14.52
N ALA A 226 2.30 -14.28 13.52
CA ALA A 226 2.47 -14.73 12.13
C ALA A 226 3.78 -14.21 11.53
N ASP A 227 4.18 -12.96 11.83
CA ASP A 227 5.46 -12.38 11.39
C ASP A 227 6.63 -13.28 11.83
N VAL A 228 6.66 -13.63 13.13
CA VAL A 228 7.71 -14.47 13.73
C VAL A 228 7.75 -15.86 13.08
N ARG A 229 6.59 -16.54 12.96
CA ARG A 229 6.53 -17.90 12.38
C ARG A 229 6.96 -17.93 10.92
N ILE A 230 6.53 -16.94 10.13
CA ILE A 230 6.90 -16.86 8.72
C ILE A 230 8.39 -16.63 8.60
N GLU A 231 8.98 -15.71 9.38
CA GLU A 231 10.42 -15.46 9.30
C GLU A 231 11.24 -16.69 9.72
N GLU A 232 10.87 -17.38 10.79
CA GLU A 232 11.54 -18.61 11.23
C GLU A 232 11.53 -19.70 10.14
N GLU A 233 10.37 -19.93 9.52
CA GLU A 233 10.24 -20.94 8.48
C GLU A 233 10.96 -20.55 7.17
N LEU A 234 10.89 -19.27 6.78
CA LEU A 234 11.63 -18.76 5.62
C LEU A 234 13.13 -18.84 5.86
N LYS A 235 13.60 -18.48 7.05
CA LYS A 235 15.03 -18.59 7.42
C LYS A 235 15.50 -20.03 7.35
N ALA A 236 14.70 -20.98 7.86
CA ALA A 236 15.01 -22.41 7.77
C ALA A 236 15.06 -22.91 6.32
N LEU A 237 14.12 -22.50 5.46
CA LEU A 237 14.11 -22.85 4.05
C LEU A 237 15.33 -22.28 3.31
N LEU A 238 15.58 -20.98 3.46
CA LEU A 238 16.60 -20.24 2.73
C LEU A 238 18.02 -20.68 3.14
N LEU A 239 18.29 -20.78 4.45
CA LEU A 239 19.60 -21.20 4.95
C LEU A 239 19.81 -22.72 4.84
N GLY A 240 18.75 -23.51 4.68
CA GLY A 240 18.85 -24.91 4.30
C GLY A 240 19.38 -25.10 2.88
N GLU A 241 18.91 -24.28 1.93
CA GLU A 241 19.33 -24.30 0.52
C GLU A 241 20.66 -23.54 0.29
N PHE A 242 20.91 -22.48 1.06
CA PHE A 242 22.09 -21.61 0.97
C PHE A 242 22.76 -21.40 2.35
N PRO A 243 23.49 -22.40 2.87
CA PRO A 243 24.03 -22.35 4.24
C PRO A 243 25.04 -21.23 4.51
N ASP A 244 25.75 -20.78 3.49
CA ASP A 244 26.81 -19.77 3.63
C ASP A 244 26.28 -18.32 3.50
N PHE A 245 25.01 -18.12 3.16
CA PHE A 245 24.46 -16.80 2.87
C PHE A 245 24.08 -16.06 4.15
N GLY A 246 24.13 -14.73 4.11
CA GLY A 246 23.63 -13.89 5.19
C GLY A 246 22.11 -13.82 5.21
N PHE A 247 21.55 -13.46 6.37
CA PHE A 247 20.11 -13.26 6.55
C PHE A 247 19.85 -11.99 7.34
N VAL A 248 19.10 -11.08 6.75
CA VAL A 248 18.67 -9.80 7.33
C VAL A 248 17.14 -9.85 7.42
N GLY A 249 16.62 -10.21 8.59
CA GLY A 249 15.19 -10.25 8.86
C GLY A 249 14.70 -8.97 9.54
N GLU A 250 13.40 -8.71 9.46
CA GLU A 250 12.77 -7.59 10.17
C GLU A 250 12.49 -7.95 11.65
N GLU A 251 12.32 -9.25 11.96
CA GLU A 251 11.93 -9.74 13.28
C GLU A 251 13.09 -10.30 14.10
N THR A 252 14.15 -10.77 13.44
CA THR A 252 15.33 -11.35 14.08
C THR A 252 16.59 -10.53 13.82
N GLU A 253 17.60 -10.72 14.67
CA GLU A 253 18.91 -10.09 14.45
C GLU A 253 19.54 -10.54 13.14
N THR A 254 20.26 -9.60 12.51
CA THR A 254 21.03 -9.86 11.30
C THR A 254 22.06 -10.96 11.54
N GLN A 255 22.00 -12.01 10.72
CA GLN A 255 23.00 -13.06 10.66
C GLN A 255 23.96 -12.78 9.50
N SER A 256 25.03 -12.05 9.79
CA SER A 256 26.08 -11.75 8.81
C SER A 256 26.99 -12.94 8.58
N THR A 257 27.39 -13.16 7.32
CA THR A 257 28.41 -14.14 6.95
C THR A 257 29.54 -13.46 6.16
N LYS A 258 30.55 -14.24 5.73
CA LYS A 258 31.58 -13.76 4.79
C LYS A 258 31.13 -13.81 3.32
N SER A 259 29.94 -14.32 3.05
CA SER A 259 29.40 -14.40 1.70
C SER A 259 29.04 -13.01 1.19
N ARG A 260 29.18 -12.80 -0.12
CA ARG A 260 28.64 -11.62 -0.80
C ARG A 260 27.12 -11.66 -0.93
N TYR A 261 26.51 -12.82 -0.71
CA TYR A 261 25.07 -13.01 -0.86
C TYR A 261 24.34 -12.91 0.48
N ASN A 262 23.25 -12.13 0.50
CA ASN A 262 22.38 -11.97 1.67
C ASN A 262 20.91 -12.04 1.26
N PHE A 263 20.08 -12.61 2.14
CA PHE A 263 18.64 -12.45 2.07
C PHE A 263 18.22 -11.24 2.90
N VAL A 264 17.33 -10.41 2.34
CA VAL A 264 16.62 -9.37 3.08
C VAL A 264 15.14 -9.74 3.09
N VAL A 265 14.57 -9.93 4.28
CA VAL A 265 13.23 -10.51 4.44
C VAL A 265 12.38 -9.60 5.32
N ASP A 266 11.15 -9.34 4.87
CA ASP A 266 10.06 -8.91 5.73
C ASP A 266 8.91 -9.93 5.59
N PRO A 267 8.56 -10.62 6.70
CA PRO A 267 7.57 -11.68 6.68
C PRO A 267 6.15 -11.17 6.36
N ILE A 268 5.79 -9.96 6.79
CA ILE A 268 4.49 -9.31 6.54
C ILE A 268 4.65 -7.78 6.42
N ASP A 269 4.99 -7.30 5.21
CA ASP A 269 4.89 -5.87 4.92
C ASP A 269 3.43 -5.44 4.96
N GLY A 270 3.13 -4.47 5.81
CA GLY A 270 1.78 -4.05 6.11
C GLY A 270 1.14 -4.87 7.24
N THR A 271 1.89 -5.23 8.29
CA THR A 271 1.37 -5.86 9.53
C THR A 271 0.13 -5.15 10.07
N SER A 272 0.06 -3.81 9.95
CA SER A 272 -1.12 -3.02 10.32
C SER A 272 -2.36 -3.33 9.49
N ASN A 273 -2.21 -3.67 8.21
CA ASN A 273 -3.32 -4.16 7.41
C ASN A 273 -3.71 -5.58 7.84
N TYR A 274 -2.73 -6.48 7.99
CA TYR A 274 -2.96 -7.86 8.42
C TYR A 274 -3.71 -7.92 9.77
N SER A 275 -3.23 -7.19 10.79
CA SER A 275 -3.80 -7.14 12.13
C SER A 275 -5.23 -6.59 12.16
N ASN A 276 -5.57 -5.75 11.18
CA ASN A 276 -6.89 -5.16 11.02
C ASN A 276 -7.78 -5.91 10.02
N GLY A 277 -7.34 -7.06 9.49
CA GLY A 277 -8.13 -7.85 8.53
C GLY A 277 -8.28 -7.20 7.15
N LEU A 278 -7.41 -6.24 6.81
CA LEU A 278 -7.36 -5.63 5.48
C LEU A 278 -6.50 -6.51 4.55
N PRO A 279 -6.89 -6.71 3.28
CA PRO A 279 -6.33 -7.77 2.44
C PRO A 279 -5.03 -7.42 1.70
N ILE A 280 -4.48 -6.23 1.90
CA ILE A 280 -3.30 -5.75 1.16
C ILE A 280 -2.09 -5.73 2.09
N PHE A 281 -1.38 -6.84 2.14
CA PHE A 281 -0.11 -7.03 2.84
C PHE A 281 0.66 -8.13 2.09
N SER A 282 1.97 -8.22 2.29
CA SER A 282 2.78 -9.15 1.52
C SER A 282 3.90 -9.77 2.33
N THR A 283 4.40 -10.92 1.89
CA THR A 283 5.69 -11.45 2.31
C THR A 283 6.72 -11.09 1.23
N THR A 284 7.83 -10.48 1.63
CA THR A 284 8.86 -9.97 0.70
C THR A 284 10.23 -10.55 1.00
N ILE A 285 10.93 -10.95 -0.07
CA ILE A 285 12.28 -11.50 0.00
C ILE A 285 13.13 -10.89 -1.12
N SER A 286 14.28 -10.36 -0.76
CA SER A 286 15.33 -9.92 -1.68
C SER A 286 16.54 -10.84 -1.55
N LEU A 287 17.09 -11.28 -2.67
CA LEU A 287 18.43 -11.85 -2.74
C LEU A 287 19.38 -10.74 -3.21
N THR A 288 20.40 -10.43 -2.41
CA THR A 288 21.41 -9.42 -2.74
C THR A 288 22.77 -10.05 -3.01
N CYS A 289 23.60 -9.38 -3.82
CA CYS A 289 25.01 -9.70 -4.08
C CYS A 289 25.83 -8.41 -3.93
N ASP A 290 26.76 -8.36 -2.96
CA ASP A 290 27.45 -7.13 -2.54
C ASP A 290 26.46 -5.98 -2.27
N GLY A 291 25.44 -6.27 -1.46
CA GLY A 291 24.37 -5.33 -1.13
C GLY A 291 23.34 -5.10 -2.23
N LYS A 292 23.65 -5.34 -3.51
CA LYS A 292 22.77 -5.05 -4.65
C LYS A 292 21.70 -6.13 -4.83
N PRO A 293 20.39 -5.81 -4.83
CA PRO A 293 19.32 -6.75 -5.16
C PRO A 293 19.50 -7.34 -6.55
N ILE A 294 19.68 -8.66 -6.62
CA ILE A 294 19.78 -9.43 -7.87
C ILE A 294 18.54 -10.28 -8.13
N GLY A 295 17.67 -10.46 -7.13
CA GLY A 295 16.39 -11.14 -7.26
C GLY A 295 15.40 -10.71 -6.20
N GLY A 296 14.11 -10.69 -6.55
CA GLY A 296 13.02 -10.30 -5.67
C GLY A 296 11.81 -11.22 -5.75
N ILE A 297 11.11 -11.40 -4.62
CA ILE A 297 9.82 -12.08 -4.54
C ILE A 297 8.93 -11.27 -3.59
N ILE A 298 7.75 -10.86 -4.06
CA ILE A 298 6.71 -10.21 -3.26
C ILE A 298 5.40 -10.99 -3.42
N TYR A 299 4.94 -11.64 -2.36
CA TYR A 299 3.73 -12.47 -2.38
C TYR A 299 2.60 -11.86 -1.54
N PHE A 300 1.43 -11.68 -2.16
CA PHE A 300 0.19 -11.19 -1.56
C PHE A 300 -0.76 -12.37 -1.30
N PRO A 301 -0.76 -12.95 -0.08
CA PRO A 301 -1.50 -14.17 0.22
C PRO A 301 -3.02 -14.02 0.08
N LYS A 302 -3.58 -12.87 0.45
CA LYS A 302 -5.03 -12.61 0.32
C LYS A 302 -5.49 -12.32 -1.11
N LEU A 303 -4.57 -11.97 -2.00
CA LEU A 303 -4.85 -11.73 -3.42
C LEU A 303 -4.44 -12.92 -4.30
N ASP A 304 -3.83 -13.95 -3.70
CA ASP A 304 -3.26 -15.08 -4.41
C ASP A 304 -2.37 -14.59 -5.58
N MET A 305 -1.54 -13.58 -5.32
CA MET A 305 -0.70 -12.91 -6.33
C MET A 305 0.75 -12.88 -5.88
N VAL A 306 1.68 -13.30 -6.74
CA VAL A 306 3.12 -13.15 -6.51
C VAL A 306 3.74 -12.33 -7.65
N VAL A 307 4.63 -11.41 -7.32
CA VAL A 307 5.50 -10.71 -8.27
C VAL A 307 6.93 -11.18 -7.98
N PHE A 308 7.64 -11.62 -9.00
CA PHE A 308 8.99 -12.15 -8.90
C PHE A 308 9.75 -11.86 -10.19
N ASP A 309 11.06 -12.06 -10.22
CA ASP A 309 11.86 -11.86 -11.43
C ASP A 309 12.64 -13.10 -11.87
N ASP A 310 13.21 -13.07 -13.07
CA ASP A 310 14.28 -13.95 -13.57
C ASP A 310 15.60 -13.17 -13.74
N ASP A 311 16.55 -13.59 -14.57
CA ASP A 311 17.79 -12.84 -14.84
C ASP A 311 17.55 -11.51 -15.58
N LYS A 312 16.40 -11.34 -16.24
CA LYS A 312 16.14 -10.24 -17.19
C LYS A 312 14.84 -9.51 -16.96
N ASN A 313 13.79 -10.23 -16.60
CA ASN A 313 12.41 -9.79 -16.66
C ASN A 313 11.73 -9.95 -15.30
N THR A 314 10.65 -9.19 -15.12
CA THR A 314 9.75 -9.31 -13.98
C THR A 314 8.45 -9.96 -14.42
N PHE A 315 7.89 -10.79 -13.55
CA PHE A 315 6.66 -11.53 -13.78
C PHE A 315 5.66 -11.34 -12.65
N VAL A 316 4.39 -11.47 -12.98
CA VAL A 316 3.30 -11.65 -12.02
C VAL A 316 2.63 -12.99 -12.26
N ASN A 317 2.38 -13.74 -11.20
CA ASN A 317 1.49 -14.90 -11.24
C ASN A 317 0.30 -14.67 -10.32
N ARG A 318 -0.91 -14.97 -10.81
CA ARG A 318 -2.16 -14.93 -10.04
C ARG A 318 -2.72 -16.34 -9.95
N PHE A 319 -2.70 -16.93 -8.76
CA PHE A 319 -3.22 -18.27 -8.55
C PHE A 319 -4.73 -18.27 -8.76
N ASN A 320 -5.19 -19.07 -9.73
CA ASN A 320 -6.61 -19.36 -9.86
C ASN A 320 -7.06 -20.35 -8.76
N ARG A 321 -8.34 -20.70 -8.76
CA ARG A 321 -8.90 -21.69 -7.79
C ARG A 321 -8.24 -23.07 -7.85
N HIS A 322 -7.50 -23.38 -8.91
CA HIS A 322 -6.80 -24.65 -9.10
C HIS A 322 -5.31 -24.56 -8.70
N GLY A 323 -4.82 -23.38 -8.33
CA GLY A 323 -3.42 -23.17 -7.96
C GLY A 323 -2.47 -23.13 -9.16
N ASP A 324 -2.97 -22.88 -10.37
CA ASP A 324 -2.15 -22.92 -11.59
C ASP A 324 -1.00 -21.88 -11.54
N TRP A 325 0.19 -22.31 -11.98
CA TRP A 325 1.35 -21.45 -12.20
C TRP A 325 1.41 -21.03 -13.66
N ARG A 326 1.06 -19.76 -13.94
CA ARG A 326 1.04 -19.14 -15.26
C ARG A 326 1.56 -17.70 -15.15
N PRO A 327 2.89 -17.53 -14.99
CA PRO A 327 3.47 -16.20 -14.88
C PRO A 327 3.31 -15.42 -16.18
N GLU A 328 2.99 -14.14 -16.03
CA GLU A 328 2.90 -13.16 -17.10
C GLU A 328 4.03 -12.16 -16.92
N GLU A 329 4.81 -11.90 -17.98
CA GLU A 329 5.82 -10.85 -17.98
C GLU A 329 5.12 -9.48 -17.81
N VAL A 330 5.75 -8.60 -17.04
CA VAL A 330 5.25 -7.25 -16.80
C VAL A 330 6.31 -6.21 -17.13
N SER A 331 5.84 -5.01 -17.45
CA SER A 331 6.68 -3.84 -17.67
C SER A 331 6.12 -2.63 -16.94
N ILE A 332 7.03 -1.77 -16.50
CA ILE A 332 6.70 -0.48 -15.92
C ILE A 332 6.09 0.43 -16.99
N ARG A 333 5.16 1.28 -16.56
CA ARG A 333 4.67 2.39 -17.35
C ARG A 333 5.55 3.61 -17.15
N ASP A 334 5.89 4.27 -18.26
CA ASP A 334 6.69 5.51 -18.23
C ASP A 334 6.05 6.63 -19.07
N ASP A 335 4.75 6.53 -19.32
CA ASP A 335 3.93 7.42 -20.15
C ASP A 335 2.97 8.32 -19.34
N ILE A 336 3.08 8.32 -18.01
CA ILE A 336 2.16 9.04 -17.10
C ILE A 336 2.06 10.54 -17.39
N PHE A 337 3.14 11.13 -17.90
CA PHE A 337 3.20 12.55 -18.24
C PHE A 337 2.92 12.82 -19.72
N ASP A 338 2.80 11.79 -20.55
CA ASP A 338 2.58 11.92 -21.99
C ASP A 338 1.07 12.00 -22.33
N CYS A 339 0.19 11.75 -21.35
CA CYS A 339 -1.24 11.66 -21.55
C CYS A 339 -1.98 12.70 -20.69
N GLU A 340 -2.48 13.77 -21.32
CA GLU A 340 -3.24 14.81 -20.60
C GLU A 340 -4.55 14.27 -19.96
N ASP A 341 -5.10 13.18 -20.51
CA ASP A 341 -6.38 12.61 -20.09
C ASP A 341 -6.29 11.34 -19.22
N ASP A 342 -5.14 10.63 -19.21
CA ASP A 342 -5.01 9.38 -18.46
C ASP A 342 -4.58 9.65 -17.02
N LYS A 343 -5.56 9.53 -16.12
CA LYS A 343 -5.36 9.64 -14.67
C LYS A 343 -4.71 8.37 -14.11
N ILE A 344 -3.46 8.09 -14.48
CA ILE A 344 -2.71 6.94 -13.97
C ILE A 344 -2.48 7.12 -12.46
N PRO A 345 -2.86 6.16 -11.62
CA PRO A 345 -2.67 6.26 -10.18
C PRO A 345 -1.20 6.17 -9.79
N PHE A 346 -0.84 6.88 -8.71
CA PHE A 346 0.53 6.94 -8.21
C PHE A 346 0.62 6.48 -6.75
N GLY A 347 1.64 5.69 -6.39
CA GLY A 347 1.79 5.07 -5.07
C GLY A 347 2.46 5.96 -4.02
N PHE A 348 1.92 5.95 -2.80
CA PHE A 348 2.51 6.56 -1.61
C PHE A 348 2.36 5.65 -0.41
N ASP A 349 3.37 5.61 0.46
CA ASP A 349 3.12 5.15 1.81
C ASP A 349 2.31 6.18 2.62
N SER A 350 1.85 5.77 3.81
CA SER A 350 1.05 6.64 4.66
C SER A 350 1.82 7.86 5.18
N ASN A 351 3.15 7.75 5.35
CA ASN A 351 3.97 8.80 5.95
C ASN A 351 4.24 9.92 4.95
N ALA A 352 4.67 9.57 3.74
CA ALA A 352 4.93 10.47 2.62
C ALA A 352 3.69 11.32 2.34
N ARG A 353 2.51 10.69 2.43
CA ARG A 353 1.23 11.36 2.29
C ARG A 353 0.90 12.29 3.46
N SER A 354 1.17 11.87 4.69
CA SER A 354 0.89 12.68 5.90
C SER A 354 1.81 13.89 6.07
N LYS A 355 3.03 13.85 5.50
CA LYS A 355 3.95 14.99 5.49
C LYS A 355 3.42 16.04 4.52
N ALA A 356 2.61 16.98 5.04
CA ALA A 356 1.87 18.01 4.30
C ALA A 356 2.67 18.78 3.25
N ARG A 357 3.99 18.91 3.42
CA ARG A 357 4.90 19.56 2.47
C ARG A 357 5.06 18.77 1.16
N TYR A 358 5.27 17.46 1.24
CA TYR A 358 5.42 16.63 0.05
C TYR A 358 4.06 16.33 -0.55
N GLY A 359 3.05 16.03 0.27
CA GLY A 359 1.68 15.81 -0.20
C GLY A 359 1.16 16.94 -1.09
N GLN A 360 1.47 18.22 -0.80
CA GLN A 360 1.06 19.35 -1.63
C GLN A 360 1.84 19.46 -2.94
N GLU A 361 3.18 19.35 -2.92
CA GLU A 361 3.99 19.43 -4.16
C GLU A 361 3.72 18.23 -5.08
N ILE A 362 3.62 17.03 -4.50
CA ILE A 362 3.26 15.80 -5.17
C ILE A 362 1.84 15.88 -5.77
N SER A 363 0.85 16.43 -5.04
CA SER A 363 -0.52 16.57 -5.57
C SER A 363 -0.62 17.54 -6.74
N LYS A 364 0.37 18.42 -6.96
CA LYS A 364 0.44 19.28 -8.15
C LYS A 364 0.95 18.53 -9.39
N ILE A 365 1.65 17.41 -9.20
CA ILE A 365 2.41 16.73 -10.26
C ILE A 365 1.81 15.36 -10.57
N LEU A 366 1.28 14.67 -9.57
CA LEU A 366 0.91 13.26 -9.66
C LEU A 366 -0.59 13.11 -9.48
N ASN A 367 -1.23 12.61 -10.53
CA ASN A 367 -2.66 12.36 -10.57
C ASN A 367 -3.00 11.10 -9.75
N GLN A 368 -4.10 11.16 -8.99
CA GLN A 368 -4.69 10.03 -8.25
C GLN A 368 -3.75 9.26 -7.28
N PRO A 369 -3.38 9.83 -6.13
CA PRO A 369 -2.59 9.13 -5.13
C PRO A 369 -3.28 7.85 -4.64
N ARG A 370 -2.49 6.81 -4.40
CA ARG A 370 -2.88 5.53 -3.80
C ARG A 370 -2.02 5.29 -2.57
N THR A 371 -2.66 4.82 -1.50
CA THR A 371 -1.98 4.45 -0.26
C THR A 371 -2.57 3.14 0.21
N PHE A 372 -1.83 2.07 -0.01
CA PHE A 372 -2.33 0.71 0.24
C PHE A 372 -2.01 0.21 1.65
N GLY A 373 -1.00 0.76 2.33
CA GLY A 373 -0.70 0.46 3.74
C GLY A 373 0.53 -0.40 4.01
N GLY A 374 1.17 -0.92 2.95
CA GLY A 374 2.51 -1.52 2.97
C GLY A 374 3.31 -1.03 1.76
N ALA A 375 4.62 -0.85 1.91
CA ALA A 375 5.49 -0.28 0.88
C ALA A 375 5.65 -1.20 -0.34
N THR A 376 5.78 -2.50 -0.11
CA THR A 376 5.94 -3.51 -1.16
C THR A 376 4.73 -3.57 -2.08
N SER A 377 3.54 -3.25 -1.58
CA SER A 377 2.32 -3.23 -2.37
C SER A 377 2.34 -2.17 -3.46
N ILE A 378 2.85 -0.97 -3.17
CA ILE A 378 2.96 0.09 -4.17
C ILE A 378 4.13 -0.18 -5.13
N ILE A 379 5.21 -0.81 -4.66
CA ILE A 379 6.34 -1.18 -5.51
C ILE A 379 5.94 -2.28 -6.50
N ALA A 380 5.31 -3.36 -6.02
CA ALA A 380 4.86 -4.47 -6.87
C ALA A 380 3.87 -4.01 -7.94
N TYR A 381 2.91 -3.14 -7.58
CA TYR A 381 1.97 -2.59 -8.56
C TYR A 381 2.63 -1.61 -9.53
N THR A 382 3.70 -0.92 -9.13
CA THR A 382 4.54 -0.13 -10.04
C THR A 382 5.24 -1.03 -11.03
N ALA A 383 5.95 -2.06 -10.56
CA ALA A 383 6.62 -3.05 -11.41
C ALA A 383 5.66 -3.72 -12.42
N CYS A 384 4.40 -3.94 -12.02
CA CYS A 384 3.34 -4.47 -12.89
C CYS A 384 2.72 -3.45 -13.87
N GLY A 385 3.23 -2.21 -13.94
CA GLY A 385 2.68 -1.13 -14.76
C GLY A 385 1.27 -0.69 -14.37
N LYS A 386 0.84 -0.95 -13.12
CA LYS A 386 -0.49 -0.58 -12.61
C LYS A 386 -0.49 0.74 -11.85
N LEU A 387 0.65 1.10 -11.28
CA LEU A 387 0.94 2.44 -10.78
C LEU A 387 1.99 3.07 -11.66
N GLY A 388 1.94 4.39 -11.76
CA GLY A 388 2.94 5.14 -12.51
C GLY A 388 4.32 5.18 -11.83
N GLY A 389 4.33 5.13 -10.51
CA GLY A 389 5.53 5.13 -9.70
C GLY A 389 5.16 5.12 -8.23
N PHE A 390 6.17 5.27 -7.39
CA PHE A 390 6.00 5.33 -5.95
C PHE A 390 6.91 6.36 -5.28
N VAL A 391 6.43 6.88 -4.13
CA VAL A 391 7.24 7.63 -3.16
C VAL A 391 7.01 7.03 -1.77
N LEU A 392 8.10 6.68 -1.11
CA LEU A 392 8.16 6.22 0.26
C LEU A 392 8.87 7.26 1.13
N SER A 393 8.42 7.36 2.37
CA SER A 393 8.98 8.21 3.40
C SER A 393 9.11 7.40 4.67
N ASP A 394 10.31 7.47 5.27
CA ASP A 394 10.64 6.73 6.47
C ASP A 394 10.65 5.20 6.27
N ALA A 395 11.04 4.74 5.08
CA ALA A 395 11.11 3.31 4.75
C ALA A 395 12.46 2.71 5.17
N LYS A 396 12.41 1.52 5.74
CA LYS A 396 13.57 0.66 6.07
C LYS A 396 13.94 -0.20 4.89
N LEU A 397 15.14 -0.77 4.87
CA LEU A 397 15.63 -1.56 3.73
C LEU A 397 14.66 -2.70 3.35
N PHE A 398 14.07 -3.36 4.34
CA PHE A 398 13.12 -4.47 4.14
C PHE A 398 11.90 -4.08 3.30
N ASP A 399 11.45 -2.83 3.44
CA ASP A 399 10.25 -2.29 2.77
C ASP A 399 10.40 -2.18 1.24
N TYR A 400 11.64 -2.09 0.73
CA TYR A 400 11.89 -1.83 -0.69
C TYR A 400 12.95 -2.73 -1.35
N ALA A 401 13.85 -3.38 -0.61
CA ALA A 401 14.90 -4.23 -1.18
C ALA A 401 14.35 -5.34 -2.09
N GLY A 402 13.23 -5.98 -1.70
CA GLY A 402 12.59 -7.02 -2.49
C GLY A 402 11.96 -6.50 -3.80
N GLY A 403 11.70 -5.19 -3.87
CA GLY A 403 11.09 -4.54 -5.02
C GLY A 403 12.07 -3.90 -5.99
N VAL A 404 13.31 -3.58 -5.57
CA VAL A 404 14.30 -2.89 -6.43
C VAL A 404 14.63 -3.69 -7.68
N SER A 405 14.96 -4.98 -7.53
CA SER A 405 15.26 -5.87 -8.67
C SER A 405 14.05 -6.03 -9.60
N LEU A 406 12.84 -6.15 -9.02
CA LEU A 406 11.58 -6.24 -9.78
C LEU A 406 11.32 -4.98 -10.61
N VAL A 407 11.58 -3.80 -10.05
CA VAL A 407 11.44 -2.52 -10.75
C VAL A 407 12.47 -2.41 -11.88
N GLY A 408 13.74 -2.73 -11.60
CA GLY A 408 14.81 -2.68 -12.59
C GLY A 408 14.52 -3.57 -13.81
N LYS A 409 14.19 -4.85 -13.56
CA LYS A 409 13.89 -5.83 -14.62
C LYS A 409 12.55 -5.60 -15.32
N ALA A 410 11.67 -4.78 -14.74
CA ALA A 410 10.47 -4.28 -15.42
C ALA A 410 10.72 -3.01 -16.27
N GLY A 411 11.96 -2.49 -16.29
CA GLY A 411 12.36 -1.30 -17.05
C GLY A 411 12.29 0.03 -16.28
N GLY A 412 12.27 -0.01 -14.94
CA GLY A 412 12.27 1.18 -14.09
C GLY A 412 13.57 1.38 -13.31
N GLN A 413 13.55 2.38 -12.44
CA GLN A 413 14.69 2.74 -11.58
C GLN A 413 14.21 3.05 -10.16
N VAL A 414 15.12 2.90 -9.19
CA VAL A 414 14.87 3.23 -7.78
C VAL A 414 15.98 4.11 -7.24
N PHE A 415 15.59 5.24 -6.65
CA PHE A 415 16.47 6.21 -6.03
C PHE A 415 16.18 6.32 -4.54
N VAL A 416 17.22 6.50 -3.75
CA VAL A 416 17.18 6.68 -2.31
C VAL A 416 17.81 8.03 -1.97
N LEU A 417 17.23 8.74 -1.00
CA LEU A 417 17.85 9.95 -0.48
C LEU A 417 19.02 9.58 0.42
N ASP A 418 20.20 10.05 0.07
CA ASP A 418 21.33 10.00 0.97
C ASP A 418 21.19 11.09 2.04
N GLU A 419 21.02 10.68 3.29
CA GLU A 419 20.82 11.57 4.44
C GLU A 419 22.08 12.39 4.76
N GLU A 420 23.26 11.95 4.33
CA GLU A 420 24.51 12.68 4.59
C GLU A 420 24.74 13.81 3.58
N SER A 421 24.62 13.52 2.28
CA SER A 421 24.75 14.53 1.23
C SER A 421 23.48 15.35 1.00
N GLY A 422 22.32 14.80 1.34
CA GLY A 422 21.01 15.34 0.96
C GLY A 422 20.69 15.17 -0.52
N GLU A 423 21.46 14.35 -1.25
CA GLU A 423 21.27 14.10 -2.67
C GLU A 423 20.53 12.77 -2.91
N TRP A 424 19.79 12.72 -4.02
CA TRP A 424 19.26 11.46 -4.51
C TRP A 424 20.39 10.63 -5.13
N LYS A 425 20.49 9.37 -4.73
CA LYS A 425 21.42 8.38 -5.27
C LYS A 425 20.62 7.21 -5.82
N GLU A 426 21.09 6.60 -6.90
CA GLU A 426 20.52 5.33 -7.35
C GLU A 426 20.74 4.29 -6.25
N PHE A 427 19.78 3.39 -6.03
CA PHE A 427 19.87 2.40 -4.96
C PHE A 427 21.20 1.64 -5.00
N THR A 428 21.64 1.26 -6.20
CA THR A 428 22.83 0.44 -6.45
C THR A 428 24.12 1.10 -5.97
N ASP A 429 24.18 2.44 -5.92
CA ASP A 429 25.32 3.21 -5.40
C ASP A 429 25.36 3.24 -3.86
N MET A 430 24.22 3.00 -3.22
CA MET A 430 24.06 3.03 -1.75
C MET A 430 23.99 1.64 -1.12
N ALA A 431 24.04 0.59 -1.94
CA ALA A 431 23.69 -0.78 -1.56
C ALA A 431 24.41 -1.29 -0.30
N ASP A 432 25.73 -1.08 -0.20
CA ASP A 432 26.53 -1.49 0.96
C ASP A 432 26.14 -0.72 2.23
N ILE A 433 25.93 0.59 2.13
CA ILE A 433 25.56 1.46 3.25
C ILE A 433 24.18 1.05 3.79
N LEU A 434 23.24 0.79 2.88
CA LEU A 434 21.88 0.41 3.23
C LEU A 434 21.85 -0.98 3.90
N LEU A 435 22.61 -1.95 3.38
CA LEU A 435 22.69 -3.29 3.97
C LEU A 435 23.30 -3.28 5.37
N GLN A 436 24.27 -2.40 5.63
CA GLN A 436 24.86 -2.22 6.96
C GLN A 436 23.92 -1.53 7.95
N ASN A 437 22.96 -0.74 7.46
CA ASN A 437 22.03 0.05 8.27
C ASN A 437 20.57 -0.24 7.88
N PRO A 438 20.10 -1.50 7.94
CA PRO A 438 18.82 -1.90 7.35
C PRO A 438 17.60 -1.28 8.05
N ASN A 439 17.77 -0.84 9.31
CA ASN A 439 16.76 -0.16 10.10
C ASN A 439 16.72 1.37 9.90
N GLU A 440 17.68 1.94 9.17
CA GLU A 440 17.70 3.37 8.91
C GLU A 440 16.57 3.75 7.95
N LYS A 441 15.83 4.78 8.35
CA LYS A 441 14.66 5.28 7.62
C LYS A 441 15.12 6.21 6.52
N ARG A 442 14.68 5.95 5.29
CA ARG A 442 15.06 6.72 4.10
C ARG A 442 13.83 7.17 3.31
N PHE A 443 14.02 8.24 2.53
CA PHE A 443 13.12 8.55 1.42
C PHE A 443 13.51 7.70 0.21
N VAL A 444 12.53 7.11 -0.47
CA VAL A 444 12.74 6.25 -1.63
C VAL A 444 11.73 6.59 -2.71
N VAL A 445 12.18 6.68 -3.96
CA VAL A 445 11.30 6.90 -5.12
C VAL A 445 11.63 5.90 -6.21
N GLY A 446 10.63 5.52 -6.99
CA GLY A 446 10.87 4.66 -8.14
C GLY A 446 9.70 4.63 -9.12
N GLY A 447 9.97 4.09 -10.31
CA GLY A 447 9.07 4.12 -11.45
C GLY A 447 9.85 4.07 -12.76
N GLY A 448 9.20 4.43 -13.87
CA GLY A 448 9.89 4.54 -15.16
C GLY A 448 10.89 5.71 -15.18
N PRO A 449 11.89 5.71 -16.07
CA PRO A 449 12.93 6.74 -16.13
C PRO A 449 12.40 8.18 -16.26
N LYS A 450 11.43 8.45 -17.15
CA LYS A 450 10.80 9.79 -17.25
C LYS A 450 10.08 10.14 -15.96
N THR A 451 9.43 9.14 -15.36
CA THR A 451 8.65 9.31 -14.13
C THR A 451 9.53 9.72 -12.96
N VAL A 452 10.59 8.95 -12.72
CA VAL A 452 11.58 9.19 -11.68
C VAL A 452 12.23 10.54 -11.86
N LYS A 453 12.67 10.89 -13.08
CA LYS A 453 13.25 12.20 -13.37
C LYS A 453 12.35 13.34 -12.88
N LYS A 454 11.06 13.30 -13.23
CA LYS A 454 10.10 14.34 -12.80
C LYS A 454 9.95 14.40 -11.29
N ILE A 455 9.97 13.27 -10.61
CA ILE A 455 9.89 13.21 -9.15
C ILE A 455 11.12 13.86 -8.51
N LEU A 456 12.31 13.49 -8.95
CA LEU A 456 13.58 14.02 -8.42
C LEU A 456 13.70 15.55 -8.61
N GLU A 457 13.14 16.07 -9.69
CA GLU A 457 13.08 17.52 -9.98
C GLU A 457 12.16 18.33 -9.07
N ASN A 458 11.20 17.67 -8.40
CA ASN A 458 10.14 18.37 -7.67
C ASN A 458 10.04 17.97 -6.19
N ILE A 459 10.58 16.81 -5.80
CA ILE A 459 10.63 16.37 -4.42
C ILE A 459 12.05 16.57 -3.89
N HIS A 460 12.18 17.56 -3.01
CA HIS A 460 13.43 17.86 -2.30
C HIS A 460 13.22 17.66 -0.80
N PRO A 461 13.40 16.42 -0.30
CA PRO A 461 13.21 16.19 1.11
C PRO A 461 14.30 16.87 1.93
N THR A 462 13.93 17.35 3.11
CA THR A 462 14.95 17.71 4.10
C THR A 462 15.42 16.44 4.77
N PRO A 463 16.74 16.17 4.82
CA PRO A 463 17.28 15.01 5.51
C PRO A 463 16.76 14.91 6.95
N HIS A 464 16.59 13.69 7.42
CA HIS A 464 16.38 13.38 8.82
C HIS A 464 17.56 13.96 9.60
N LYS A 465 17.35 15.08 10.29
CA LYS A 465 18.38 15.64 11.19
C LYS A 465 18.83 14.52 12.12
N LYS A 466 20.12 14.14 12.06
CA LYS A 466 20.75 13.31 13.10
C LYS A 466 20.47 14.03 14.43
N THR A 467 19.53 13.52 15.22
CA THR A 467 19.41 13.94 16.61
C THR A 467 20.66 13.45 17.29
N THR A 468 21.65 14.33 17.42
CA THR A 468 22.76 14.13 18.34
C THR A 468 22.16 14.10 19.75
N GLY A 469 22.05 12.91 20.32
CA GLY A 469 21.55 12.65 21.67
C GLY A 469 22.03 11.30 22.12
#